data_AF-A0A0M6WYB3-F1
#
_entry.id   AF-A0A0M6WYB3-F1
#
_cell.length_a   1.000
_cell.length_b   1.000
_cell.length_c   1.000
_cell.angle_alpha   90.00
_cell.angle_beta   90.00
_cell.angle_gamma   90.00
#
_symmetry.space_group_name_H-M   'P 1'
#
loop_
_entity.id
_entity.type
_entity.pdbx_description
1 polymer ?
#
loop_
_entity_poly.entity_id
_entity_poly.type
_entity_poly.pdbx_seq_one_letter_code
_entity_poly.pdbx_strand_id
1 'polypeptide(L)'
;MNSFLIQCKVRKAELLQFLGITAVGYLIGLIVVFIVMNVAKENTCATAGTMLAVIAFAFIHLFGITLSFMGDFNMAISLGATRKSFVSGYVLFNLLEIAVLELEIVVFGVVEKFLLENAFPQAVMEIDLTNFFTWNYLSGVLVVFTAVEMFFGAVILRYGMKVLWILWAVWMIICLVPMNIAKNEKLSGELAKLGLFLGGKFTPQGIVALVIALTIVVAAITWNILRKQRVTA
;
A
#
# COMPACT_ATOMS: atom_id res chain seq x y z
N MET A 1 13.42 -17.68 -21.66
CA MET A 1 12.89 -16.30 -21.65
C MET A 1 12.91 -15.81 -20.20
N ASN A 2 13.44 -14.62 -19.93
CA ASN A 2 13.55 -14.10 -18.56
C ASN A 2 12.14 -13.86 -18.00
N SER A 3 11.77 -14.56 -16.92
CA SER A 3 10.42 -14.47 -16.32
C SER A 3 10.02 -13.04 -15.97
N PHE A 4 10.97 -12.23 -15.52
CA PHE A 4 10.73 -10.81 -15.26
C PHE A 4 10.26 -10.04 -16.50
N LEU A 5 10.91 -10.23 -17.65
CA LEU A 5 10.51 -9.56 -18.89
C LEU A 5 9.12 -10.01 -19.38
N ILE A 6 8.72 -11.24 -19.07
CA ILE A 6 7.36 -11.72 -19.34
C ILE A 6 6.37 -10.93 -18.50
N GLN A 7 6.63 -10.77 -17.20
CA GLN A 7 5.78 -9.99 -16.31
C GLN A 7 5.69 -8.52 -16.76
N CYS A 8 6.82 -7.90 -17.13
CA CYS A 8 6.81 -6.56 -17.72
C CYS A 8 5.91 -6.44 -18.94
N LYS A 9 5.86 -7.45 -19.81
CA LYS A 9 5.04 -7.43 -21.02
C LYS A 9 3.56 -7.64 -20.71
N VAL A 10 3.25 -8.56 -19.81
CA VAL A 10 1.87 -8.97 -19.48
C VAL A 10 1.19 -7.92 -18.61
N ARG A 11 1.88 -7.42 -17.58
CA ARG A 11 1.31 -6.56 -16.54
C ARG A 11 1.48 -5.06 -16.79
N LYS A 12 2.02 -4.65 -17.95
CA LYS A 12 2.15 -3.21 -18.30
C LYS A 12 0.83 -2.45 -18.26
N ALA A 13 -0.28 -3.10 -18.64
CA ALA A 13 -1.59 -2.45 -18.67
C ALA A 13 -2.13 -2.26 -17.26
N GLU A 14 -1.86 -3.20 -16.36
CA GLU A 14 -2.18 -3.09 -14.94
C GLU A 14 -1.42 -1.94 -14.28
N LEU A 15 -0.10 -1.85 -14.49
CA LEU A 15 0.71 -0.71 -14.02
C LEU A 15 0.13 0.64 -14.49
N LEU A 16 -0.24 0.75 -15.77
CA LEU A 16 -0.85 1.97 -16.30
C LEU A 16 -2.22 2.28 -15.69
N GLN A 17 -3.02 1.26 -15.40
CA GLN A 17 -4.30 1.43 -14.70
C GLN A 17 -4.07 1.93 -13.28
N PHE A 18 -3.06 1.40 -12.58
CA PHE A 18 -2.76 1.78 -11.21
C PHE A 18 -2.26 3.23 -11.12
N LEU A 19 -1.35 3.63 -12.00
CA LEU A 19 -0.95 5.04 -12.18
C LEU A 19 -2.16 5.95 -12.45
N GLY A 20 -3.07 5.50 -13.32
CA GLY A 20 -4.31 6.25 -13.59
C GLY A 20 -5.20 6.41 -12.36
N ILE A 21 -5.37 5.35 -11.56
CA ILE A 21 -6.23 5.37 -10.37
C ILE A 21 -5.62 6.24 -9.27
N THR A 22 -4.32 6.15 -9.02
CA THR A 22 -3.60 6.99 -8.05
C THR A 22 -3.66 8.46 -8.47
N ALA A 23 -3.47 8.77 -9.76
CA ALA A 23 -3.60 10.12 -10.29
C ALA A 23 -5.03 10.68 -10.13
N VAL A 24 -6.07 9.88 -10.37
CA VAL A 24 -7.47 10.29 -10.15
C VAL A 24 -7.71 10.56 -8.67
N GLY A 25 -7.25 9.68 -7.78
CA GLY A 25 -7.32 9.89 -6.33
C GLY A 25 -6.64 11.19 -5.90
N TYR A 26 -5.45 11.46 -6.43
CA TYR A 26 -4.73 12.71 -6.21
C TYR A 26 -5.55 13.95 -6.60
N LEU A 27 -6.07 13.98 -7.83
CA LEU A 27 -6.83 15.12 -8.34
C LEU A 27 -8.10 15.37 -7.54
N ILE A 28 -8.81 14.31 -7.13
CA ILE A 28 -10.01 14.44 -6.29
C ILE A 28 -9.65 15.08 -4.94
N GLY A 29 -8.60 14.59 -4.26
CA GLY A 29 -8.20 15.15 -2.96
C GLY A 29 -7.72 16.60 -3.07
N LEU A 30 -7.01 16.94 -4.15
CA LEU A 30 -6.56 18.30 -4.44
C LEU A 30 -7.77 19.24 -4.63
N ILE A 31 -8.77 18.84 -5.42
CA ILE A 31 -10.00 19.62 -5.62
C ILE A 31 -10.71 19.85 -4.28
N VAL A 32 -10.83 18.80 -3.45
CA VAL A 32 -11.47 18.90 -2.14
C VAL A 32 -10.76 19.92 -1.26
N VAL A 33 -9.44 19.87 -1.14
CA VAL A 33 -8.69 20.87 -0.35
C VAL A 33 -8.87 22.27 -0.90
N PHE A 34 -8.79 22.48 -2.21
CA PHE A 34 -9.00 23.81 -2.80
C PHE A 34 -10.40 24.35 -2.50
N ILE A 35 -11.44 23.51 -2.55
CA ILE A 35 -12.81 23.91 -2.19
C ILE A 35 -12.88 24.29 -0.71
N VAL A 36 -12.35 23.44 0.18
CA VAL A 36 -12.38 23.70 1.64
C VAL A 36 -11.66 25.01 1.96
N MET A 37 -10.46 25.23 1.42
CA MET A 37 -9.69 26.45 1.64
C MET A 37 -10.42 27.71 1.16
N ASN A 38 -11.10 27.66 0.01
CA ASN A 38 -11.82 28.82 -0.53
C ASN A 38 -13.18 29.07 0.13
N VAL A 39 -13.91 28.01 0.50
CA VAL A 39 -15.27 28.10 1.05
C VAL A 39 -15.27 28.28 2.55
N ALA A 40 -14.53 27.44 3.28
CA ALA A 40 -14.48 27.45 4.73
C ALA A 40 -13.48 28.50 5.27
N LYS A 41 -12.59 29.03 4.41
CA LYS A 41 -11.54 29.99 4.78
C LYS A 41 -10.71 29.50 5.96
N GLU A 42 -10.43 28.21 5.99
CA GLU A 42 -9.58 27.62 7.02
C GLU A 42 -8.16 28.16 6.89
N ASN A 43 -7.50 28.35 8.04
CA ASN A 43 -6.11 28.79 8.10
C ASN A 43 -5.13 27.61 8.17
N THR A 44 -5.63 26.38 8.01
CA THR A 44 -4.85 25.16 8.06
C THR A 44 -5.14 24.34 6.82
N CYS A 45 -4.12 23.64 6.32
CA CYS A 45 -4.26 22.76 5.16
C CYS A 45 -3.50 21.45 5.35
N ALA A 46 -3.84 20.46 4.53
CA ALA A 46 -3.21 19.16 4.46
C ALA A 46 -2.93 18.79 3.01
N THR A 47 -1.93 17.93 2.77
CA THR A 47 -1.68 17.34 1.44
C THR A 47 -2.73 16.26 1.13
N ALA A 48 -4.00 16.65 1.03
CA ALA A 48 -5.13 15.72 0.94
C ALA A 48 -5.19 14.97 -0.40
N GLY A 49 -4.72 15.59 -1.49
CA GLY A 49 -4.51 14.92 -2.77
C GLY A 49 -3.58 13.73 -2.60
N THR A 50 -2.38 13.97 -2.07
CA THR A 50 -1.40 12.92 -1.80
C THR A 50 -1.92 11.90 -0.80
N MET A 51 -2.68 12.30 0.23
CA MET A 51 -3.31 11.35 1.15
C MET A 51 -4.26 10.41 0.42
N LEU A 52 -5.12 10.94 -0.45
CA LEU A 52 -6.08 10.12 -1.19
C LEU A 52 -5.36 9.23 -2.22
N ALA A 53 -4.27 9.70 -2.83
CA ALA A 53 -3.41 8.90 -3.70
C ALA A 53 -2.76 7.73 -2.94
N VAL A 54 -2.24 7.95 -1.73
CA VAL A 54 -1.68 6.89 -0.87
C VAL A 54 -2.75 5.86 -0.47
N ILE A 55 -3.97 6.31 -0.14
CA ILE A 55 -5.08 5.41 0.17
C ILE A 55 -5.46 4.58 -1.07
N ALA A 56 -5.57 5.21 -2.23
CA ALA A 56 -5.85 4.55 -3.49
C ALA A 56 -4.77 3.50 -3.82
N PHE A 57 -3.49 3.89 -3.72
CA PHE A 57 -2.34 3.00 -3.85
C PHE A 57 -2.47 1.79 -2.91
N ALA A 58 -2.64 2.00 -1.61
CA ALA A 58 -2.73 0.91 -0.65
C ALA A 58 -3.90 -0.05 -0.96
N PHE A 59 -5.04 0.48 -1.41
CA PHE A 59 -6.21 -0.32 -1.77
C PHE A 59 -5.98 -1.15 -3.04
N ILE A 60 -5.53 -0.53 -4.14
CA ILE A 60 -5.30 -1.25 -5.41
C ILE A 60 -4.17 -2.27 -5.29
N HIS A 61 -3.14 -1.97 -4.50
CA HIS A 61 -2.06 -2.92 -4.25
C HIS A 61 -2.53 -4.09 -3.38
N LEU A 62 -3.21 -3.82 -2.27
CA LEU A 62 -3.65 -4.89 -1.38
C LEU A 62 -4.70 -5.81 -2.03
N PHE A 63 -5.66 -5.25 -2.77
CA PHE A 63 -6.75 -6.03 -3.37
C PHE A 63 -6.51 -6.39 -4.83
N GLY A 64 -6.08 -5.42 -5.66
CA GLY A 64 -5.85 -5.62 -7.10
C GLY A 64 -4.75 -6.65 -7.36
N ILE A 65 -3.54 -6.43 -6.85
CA ILE A 65 -2.41 -7.37 -7.03
C ILE A 65 -2.77 -8.76 -6.50
N THR A 66 -3.39 -8.82 -5.32
CA THR A 66 -3.78 -10.08 -4.70
C THR A 66 -4.73 -10.87 -5.62
N LEU A 67 -5.69 -10.21 -6.26
CA LEU A 67 -6.61 -10.83 -7.22
C LEU A 67 -5.91 -11.24 -8.53
N SER A 68 -5.11 -10.33 -9.10
CA SER A 68 -4.36 -10.57 -10.34
C SER A 68 -3.37 -11.73 -10.19
N PHE A 69 -2.65 -11.79 -9.07
CA PHE A 69 -1.70 -12.85 -8.77
C PHE A 69 -2.35 -14.23 -8.83
N MET A 70 -3.59 -14.38 -8.35
CA MET A 70 -4.28 -15.67 -8.41
C MET A 70 -4.55 -16.13 -9.83
N GLY A 71 -5.09 -15.23 -10.66
CA GLY A 71 -5.41 -15.51 -12.06
C GLY A 71 -4.14 -15.82 -12.85
N ASP A 72 -3.13 -14.97 -12.69
CA ASP A 72 -1.85 -15.10 -13.38
C ASP A 72 -1.09 -16.35 -12.96
N PHE A 73 -1.12 -16.71 -11.67
CA PHE A 73 -0.47 -17.92 -11.17
C PHE A 73 -1.08 -19.16 -11.80
N ASN A 74 -2.41 -19.33 -11.73
CA ASN A 74 -3.07 -20.51 -12.30
C ASN A 74 -2.87 -20.60 -13.81
N MET A 75 -2.95 -19.48 -14.51
CA MET A 75 -2.71 -19.42 -15.96
C MET A 75 -1.26 -19.82 -16.30
N ALA A 76 -0.27 -19.20 -15.65
CA ALA A 76 1.13 -19.45 -15.95
C ALA A 76 1.54 -20.90 -15.67
N ILE A 77 1.11 -21.49 -14.56
CA ILE A 77 1.43 -22.88 -14.24
C ILE A 77 0.71 -23.85 -15.20
N SER A 78 -0.54 -23.56 -15.58
CA SER A 78 -1.28 -24.36 -16.57
C SER A 78 -0.61 -24.35 -17.94
N LEU A 79 0.05 -23.24 -18.32
CA LEU A 79 0.84 -23.11 -19.54
C LEU A 79 2.27 -23.68 -19.42
N GLY A 80 2.58 -24.40 -18.34
CA GLY A 80 3.85 -25.10 -18.16
C GLY A 80 4.97 -24.28 -17.52
N ALA A 81 4.70 -23.07 -17.01
CA ALA A 81 5.69 -22.32 -16.25
C ALA A 81 6.00 -23.02 -14.91
N THR A 82 7.26 -22.94 -14.47
CA THR A 82 7.60 -23.42 -13.12
C THR A 82 7.19 -22.40 -12.07
N ARG A 83 6.71 -22.87 -10.91
CA ARG A 83 6.32 -22.01 -9.78
C ARG A 83 7.44 -21.05 -9.36
N LYS A 84 8.67 -21.55 -9.28
CA LYS A 84 9.84 -20.74 -8.92
C LYS A 84 10.05 -19.60 -9.92
N SER A 85 10.01 -19.90 -11.21
CA SER A 85 10.22 -18.92 -12.27
C SER A 85 9.12 -17.87 -12.29
N PHE A 86 7.85 -18.28 -12.21
CA PHE A 86 6.71 -17.36 -12.15
C PHE A 86 6.80 -16.43 -10.94
N VAL A 87 6.89 -17.00 -9.74
CA VAL A 87 6.91 -16.23 -8.48
C VAL A 87 8.08 -15.26 -8.44
N SER A 88 9.28 -15.67 -8.87
CA SER A 88 10.43 -14.76 -8.89
C SER A 88 10.25 -13.60 -9.87
N GLY A 89 9.69 -13.87 -11.06
CA GLY A 89 9.40 -12.81 -12.02
C GLY A 89 8.34 -11.86 -11.50
N TYR A 90 7.29 -12.41 -10.88
CA TYR A 90 6.17 -11.63 -10.34
C TYR A 90 6.63 -10.71 -9.22
N VAL A 91 7.38 -11.22 -8.24
CA VAL A 91 7.94 -10.42 -7.13
C VAL A 91 8.82 -9.28 -7.66
N LEU A 92 9.69 -9.54 -8.63
CA LEU A 92 10.55 -8.50 -9.20
C LEU A 92 9.75 -7.40 -9.92
N PHE A 93 8.72 -7.78 -10.68
CA PHE A 93 7.84 -6.80 -11.30
C PHE A 93 7.02 -6.04 -10.27
N ASN A 94 6.53 -6.71 -9.22
CA ASN A 94 5.77 -6.09 -8.15
C ASN A 94 6.58 -5.03 -7.38
N LEU A 95 7.86 -5.33 -7.10
CA LEU A 95 8.79 -4.34 -6.56
C LEU A 95 8.95 -3.15 -7.52
N LEU A 96 9.15 -3.40 -8.81
CA LEU A 96 9.26 -2.31 -9.79
C LEU A 96 7.99 -1.44 -9.82
N GLU A 97 6.81 -2.06 -9.83
CA GLU A 97 5.52 -1.40 -9.87
C GLU A 97 5.27 -0.52 -8.65
N ILE A 98 5.49 -1.05 -7.44
CA ILE A 98 5.41 -0.26 -6.20
C ILE A 98 6.41 0.89 -6.24
N ALA A 99 7.66 0.66 -6.66
CA ALA A 99 8.66 1.72 -6.74
C ALA A 99 8.24 2.84 -7.71
N VAL A 100 7.64 2.49 -8.85
CA VAL A 100 7.13 3.46 -9.83
C VAL A 100 5.95 4.27 -9.25
N LEU A 101 5.03 3.61 -8.56
CA LEU A 101 3.87 4.28 -7.91
C LEU A 101 4.30 5.15 -6.72
N GLU A 102 5.28 4.71 -5.93
CA GLU A 102 5.88 5.52 -4.87
C GLU A 102 6.50 6.79 -5.43
N LEU A 103 7.25 6.69 -6.55
CA LEU A 103 7.81 7.87 -7.21
C LEU A 103 6.73 8.83 -7.69
N GLU A 104 5.64 8.33 -8.27
CA GLU A 104 4.49 9.14 -8.66
C GLU A 104 3.89 9.88 -7.45
N ILE A 105 3.67 9.19 -6.34
CA ILE A 105 3.11 9.76 -5.12
C ILE A 105 4.06 10.81 -4.50
N VAL A 106 5.38 10.58 -4.56
CA VAL A 106 6.38 11.57 -4.14
C VAL A 106 6.28 12.83 -4.97
N VAL A 107 6.17 12.70 -6.30
CA VAL A 107 5.97 13.83 -7.21
C VAL A 107 4.67 14.57 -6.86
N PHE A 108 3.56 13.85 -6.65
CA PHE A 108 2.29 14.44 -6.23
C PHE A 108 2.40 15.24 -4.94
N GLY A 109 3.09 14.73 -3.91
CA GLY A 109 3.27 15.45 -2.65
C GLY A 109 4.09 16.73 -2.79
N VAL A 110 5.19 16.68 -3.56
CA VAL A 110 6.01 17.87 -3.82
C VAL A 110 5.22 18.92 -4.60
N VAL A 111 4.48 18.49 -5.63
CA VAL A 111 3.65 19.39 -6.45
C VAL A 111 2.49 19.97 -5.63
N GLU A 112 1.77 19.16 -4.86
CA GLU A 112 0.67 19.64 -4.02
C GLU A 112 1.15 20.64 -2.98
N LYS A 113 2.25 20.33 -2.29
CA LYS A 113 2.84 21.25 -1.31
C LYS A 113 3.16 22.60 -1.94
N PHE A 114 3.82 22.58 -3.10
CA PHE A 114 4.12 23.79 -3.86
C PHE A 114 2.85 24.55 -4.27
N LEU A 115 1.80 23.87 -4.73
CA LEU A 115 0.54 24.50 -5.11
C LEU A 115 -0.15 25.17 -3.91
N LEU A 116 -0.19 24.49 -2.75
CA LEU A 116 -0.84 25.01 -1.55
C LEU A 116 -0.10 26.21 -0.96
N GLU A 117 1.24 26.15 -0.89
CA GLU A 117 2.07 27.26 -0.39
C GLU A 117 1.92 28.52 -1.25
N ASN A 118 1.74 28.37 -2.57
CA ASN A 118 1.56 29.51 -3.48
C ASN A 118 0.11 30.03 -3.53
N ALA A 119 -0.88 29.13 -3.49
CA ALA A 119 -2.28 29.52 -3.58
C ALA A 119 -2.82 30.07 -2.25
N PHE A 120 -2.32 29.56 -1.12
CA PHE A 120 -2.78 29.90 0.23
C PHE A 120 -1.59 30.15 1.17
N PRO A 121 -0.78 31.20 0.94
CA PRO A 121 0.45 31.43 1.70
C PRO A 121 0.22 31.68 3.21
N GLN A 122 -0.98 32.12 3.58
CA GLN A 122 -1.40 32.31 4.97
C GLN A 122 -1.78 31.02 5.71
N ALA A 123 -1.93 29.90 5.00
CA ALA A 123 -2.39 28.65 5.59
C ALA A 123 -1.21 27.84 6.16
N VAL A 124 -1.37 27.34 7.38
CA VAL A 124 -0.39 26.46 8.04
C VAL A 124 -0.63 25.01 7.58
N MET A 125 0.40 24.37 7.03
CA MET A 125 0.32 22.97 6.65
C MET A 125 0.45 22.07 7.89
N GLU A 126 -0.67 21.58 8.40
CA GLU A 126 -0.68 20.73 9.61
C GLU A 126 -0.30 19.28 9.30
N ILE A 127 -0.80 18.75 8.19
CA ILE A 127 -0.52 17.38 7.75
C ILE A 127 0.21 17.44 6.42
N ASP A 128 1.53 17.26 6.49
CA ASP A 128 2.42 17.17 5.35
C ASP A 128 2.93 15.72 5.20
N LEU A 129 2.37 14.99 4.23
CA LEU A 129 2.80 13.62 3.95
C LEU A 129 4.21 13.53 3.39
N THR A 130 4.77 14.61 2.82
CA THR A 130 6.11 14.59 2.24
C THR A 130 7.19 14.31 3.30
N ASN A 131 6.91 14.58 4.57
CA ASN A 131 7.77 14.22 5.70
C ASN A 131 8.03 12.70 5.81
N PHE A 132 7.12 11.87 5.29
CA PHE A 132 7.28 10.42 5.29
C PHE A 132 8.02 9.89 4.06
N PHE A 133 8.29 10.74 3.04
CA PHE A 133 8.95 10.35 1.80
C PHE A 133 10.47 10.29 1.94
N THR A 134 10.93 9.57 2.96
CA THR A 134 12.35 9.25 3.13
C THR A 134 12.65 7.89 2.50
N TRP A 135 13.87 7.73 1.99
CA TRP A 135 14.30 6.48 1.36
C TRP A 135 14.13 5.25 2.26
N ASN A 136 14.31 5.41 3.57
CA ASN A 136 14.12 4.32 4.53
C ASN A 136 12.66 3.86 4.62
N TYR A 137 11.71 4.79 4.59
CA TYR A 137 10.29 4.45 4.61
C TYR A 137 9.84 3.90 3.27
N LEU A 138 10.21 4.51 2.16
CA LEU A 138 9.86 4.06 0.81
C LEU A 138 10.39 2.64 0.55
N SER A 139 11.67 2.38 0.80
CA SER A 139 12.23 1.02 0.66
C SER A 139 11.61 0.00 1.62
N GLY A 140 11.17 0.43 2.80
CA GLY A 140 10.41 -0.40 3.73
C GLY A 140 9.03 -0.77 3.19
N VAL A 141 8.27 0.22 2.72
CA VAL A 141 6.93 0.05 2.13
C VAL A 141 7.01 -0.88 0.93
N LEU A 142 7.92 -0.62 -0.01
CA LEU A 142 8.23 -1.45 -1.16
C LEU A 142 8.34 -2.96 -0.84
N VAL A 143 9.16 -3.31 0.15
CA VAL A 143 9.43 -4.71 0.49
C VAL A 143 8.28 -5.32 1.29
N VAL A 144 7.71 -4.57 2.24
CA VAL A 144 6.62 -5.04 3.10
C VAL A 144 5.35 -5.27 2.29
N PHE A 145 4.94 -4.32 1.44
CA PHE A 145 3.76 -4.47 0.58
C PHE A 145 3.90 -5.69 -0.32
N THR A 146 5.04 -5.84 -0.99
CA THR A 146 5.30 -7.02 -1.82
C THR A 146 5.16 -8.32 -1.03
N ALA A 147 5.74 -8.41 0.17
CA ALA A 147 5.62 -9.63 0.97
C ALA A 147 4.17 -9.91 1.40
N VAL A 148 3.44 -8.87 1.79
CA VAL A 148 2.04 -8.95 2.25
C VAL A 148 1.09 -9.34 1.11
N GLU A 149 1.21 -8.72 -0.05
CA GLU A 149 0.40 -9.01 -1.24
C GLU A 149 0.62 -10.45 -1.71
N MET A 150 1.88 -10.87 -1.81
CA MET A 150 2.22 -12.23 -2.21
C MET A 150 1.70 -13.25 -1.20
N PHE A 151 1.73 -12.92 0.10
CA PHE A 151 1.15 -13.76 1.14
C PHE A 151 -0.36 -13.88 0.98
N PHE A 152 -1.09 -12.76 0.84
CA PHE A 152 -2.54 -12.81 0.65
C PHE A 152 -2.91 -13.56 -0.63
N GLY A 153 -2.23 -13.28 -1.75
CA GLY A 153 -2.41 -14.04 -2.99
C GLY A 153 -2.23 -15.55 -2.80
N ALA A 154 -1.18 -15.97 -2.08
CA ALA A 154 -0.94 -17.38 -1.77
C ALA A 154 -2.02 -17.99 -0.84
N VAL A 155 -2.45 -17.25 0.17
CA VAL A 155 -3.48 -17.69 1.12
C VAL A 155 -4.83 -17.83 0.41
N ILE A 156 -5.22 -16.88 -0.44
CA ILE A 156 -6.48 -16.99 -1.20
C ILE A 156 -6.40 -18.11 -2.22
N LEU A 157 -5.28 -18.32 -2.93
CA LEU A 157 -5.10 -19.49 -3.79
C LEU A 157 -5.36 -20.80 -3.03
N ARG A 158 -4.89 -20.90 -1.78
CA ARG A 158 -5.00 -22.13 -0.99
C ARG A 158 -6.37 -22.35 -0.34
N TYR A 159 -6.98 -21.29 0.18
CA TYR A 159 -8.19 -21.38 1.01
C TYR A 159 -9.44 -20.80 0.32
N GLY A 160 -9.29 -20.27 -0.89
CA GLY A 160 -10.35 -19.71 -1.71
C GLY A 160 -10.80 -18.31 -1.31
N MET A 161 -11.80 -17.81 -2.05
CA MET A 161 -12.32 -16.43 -1.95
C MET A 161 -12.86 -16.02 -0.58
N LYS A 162 -13.10 -16.96 0.34
CA LYS A 162 -13.52 -16.64 1.72
C LYS A 162 -12.49 -15.77 2.44
N VAL A 163 -11.21 -15.94 2.13
CA VAL A 163 -10.13 -15.12 2.70
C VAL A 163 -10.22 -13.67 2.24
N LEU A 164 -10.72 -13.40 1.03
CA LEU A 164 -10.93 -12.04 0.55
C LEU A 164 -11.95 -11.28 1.42
N TRP A 165 -13.01 -11.96 1.87
CA TRP A 165 -14.00 -11.36 2.78
C TRP A 165 -13.40 -11.02 4.14
N ILE A 166 -12.49 -11.86 4.65
CA ILE A 166 -11.75 -11.58 5.88
C ILE A 166 -10.83 -10.37 5.69
N LEU A 167 -10.06 -10.35 4.58
CA LEU A 167 -9.18 -9.24 4.24
C LEU A 167 -9.95 -7.92 4.11
N TRP A 168 -11.11 -7.96 3.44
CA TRP A 168 -12.02 -6.83 3.32
C TRP A 168 -12.53 -6.36 4.68
N ALA A 169 -12.98 -7.27 5.56
CA ALA A 169 -13.45 -6.91 6.89
C ALA A 169 -12.33 -6.25 7.73
N VAL A 170 -11.11 -6.80 7.67
CA VAL A 170 -9.93 -6.21 8.31
C VAL A 170 -9.63 -4.82 7.77
N TRP A 171 -9.67 -4.63 6.45
CA TRP A 171 -9.52 -3.31 5.82
C TRP A 171 -10.57 -2.31 6.30
N MET A 172 -11.85 -2.70 6.32
CA MET A 172 -12.93 -1.83 6.81
C MET A 172 -12.73 -1.44 8.28
N ILE A 173 -12.27 -2.36 9.12
CA ILE A 173 -11.92 -2.08 10.52
C ILE A 173 -10.79 -1.04 10.57
N ILE A 174 -9.72 -1.21 9.79
CA ILE A 174 -8.58 -0.29 9.75
C ILE A 174 -9.02 1.12 9.30
N CYS A 175 -9.91 1.23 8.31
CA CYS A 175 -10.39 2.53 7.83
C CYS A 175 -11.36 3.21 8.80
N LEU A 176 -12.28 2.45 9.43
CA LEU A 176 -13.39 3.03 10.21
C LEU A 176 -13.09 3.19 11.69
N VAL A 177 -12.37 2.25 12.30
CA VAL A 177 -12.17 2.23 13.75
C VAL A 177 -11.35 3.42 14.25
N PRO A 178 -10.25 3.85 13.60
CA PRO A 178 -9.50 5.05 14.02
C PRO A 178 -10.38 6.31 14.07
N MET A 179 -11.27 6.50 13.08
CA MET A 179 -12.19 7.63 13.07
C MET A 179 -13.18 7.60 14.25
N ASN A 180 -13.60 6.40 14.66
CA ASN A 180 -14.52 6.22 15.79
C ASN A 180 -13.80 6.37 17.14
N ILE A 181 -12.53 5.96 17.22
CA ILE A 181 -11.68 6.16 18.39
C ILE A 181 -11.40 7.65 18.58
N ALA A 182 -11.05 8.38 17.52
CA ALA A 182 -10.75 9.80 17.58
C ALA A 182 -11.91 10.63 18.15
N LYS A 183 -13.15 10.18 17.97
CA LYS A 183 -14.37 10.79 18.52
C LYS A 183 -14.65 10.42 19.98
N ASN A 184 -13.93 9.46 20.56
CA ASN A 184 -14.10 8.97 21.93
C ASN A 184 -12.86 9.27 22.76
N GLU A 185 -12.88 10.37 23.51
CA GLU A 185 -11.74 10.85 24.31
C GLU A 185 -11.20 9.80 25.30
N LYS A 186 -12.08 9.00 25.91
CA LYS A 186 -11.66 7.95 26.87
C LYS A 186 -10.88 6.85 26.17
N LEU A 187 -11.40 6.34 25.05
CA LEU A 187 -10.77 5.27 24.28
C LEU A 187 -9.47 5.75 23.60
N SER A 188 -9.48 6.98 23.08
CA SER A 188 -8.30 7.66 22.55
C SER A 188 -7.20 7.80 23.60
N GLY A 189 -7.56 8.22 24.82
CA GLY A 189 -6.63 8.34 25.95
C GLY A 189 -6.03 7.00 26.41
N GLU A 190 -6.82 5.92 26.42
CA GLU A 190 -6.32 4.57 26.74
C GLU A 190 -5.38 4.04 25.64
N LEU A 191 -5.70 4.26 24.37
CA LEU A 191 -4.83 3.90 23.25
C LEU A 191 -3.55 4.71 23.22
N ALA A 192 -3.61 6.00 23.56
CA ALA A 192 -2.43 6.84 23.69
C ALA A 192 -1.50 6.33 24.81
N LYS A 193 -2.05 5.91 25.96
CA LYS A 193 -1.27 5.28 27.04
C LYS A 193 -0.64 3.95 26.60
N LEU A 194 -1.38 3.14 25.85
CA LEU A 194 -0.87 1.88 25.32
C LEU A 194 0.23 2.12 24.27
N GLY A 195 0.06 3.13 23.41
CA GLY A 195 1.07 3.58 22.46
C GLY A 195 2.33 4.09 23.13
N LEU A 196 2.21 4.91 24.20
CA LEU A 196 3.34 5.36 25.02
C LEU A 196 4.05 4.20 25.72
N PHE A 197 3.30 3.23 26.25
CA PHE A 197 3.86 2.05 26.89
C PHE A 197 4.63 1.15 25.92
N LEU A 198 4.10 0.94 24.72
CA LEU A 198 4.77 0.17 23.67
C LEU A 198 5.97 0.95 23.11
N GLY A 199 5.82 2.25 22.86
CA GLY A 199 6.89 3.13 22.40
C GLY A 199 8.06 3.26 23.39
N GLY A 200 7.79 3.15 24.69
CA GLY A 200 8.83 3.11 25.73
C GLY A 200 9.60 1.79 25.81
N LYS A 201 9.06 0.69 25.25
CA LYS A 201 9.68 -0.65 25.29
C LYS A 201 10.44 -1.01 24.01
N PHE A 202 10.01 -0.49 22.86
CA PHE A 202 10.62 -0.80 21.59
C PHE A 202 11.44 0.39 21.09
N THR A 203 12.75 0.19 20.95
CA THR A 203 13.60 1.18 20.28
C THR A 203 13.24 1.25 18.80
N PRO A 204 13.43 2.40 18.13
CA PRO A 204 13.18 2.52 16.68
C PRO A 204 13.91 1.43 15.87
N GLN A 205 15.15 1.11 16.25
CA GLN A 205 15.94 0.05 15.63
C GLN A 205 15.35 -1.35 15.89
N GLY A 206 14.82 -1.59 17.10
CA GLY A 206 14.12 -2.83 17.44
C GLY A 206 12.85 -3.05 16.61
N ILE A 207 12.10 -1.99 16.32
CA ILE A 207 10.91 -2.04 15.44
C ILE A 207 11.33 -2.43 14.02
N VAL A 208 12.36 -1.77 13.47
CA VAL A 208 12.88 -2.08 12.13
C VAL A 208 13.32 -3.54 12.04
N ALA A 209 14.09 -4.02 13.02
CA ALA A 209 14.54 -5.42 13.06
C ALA A 209 13.36 -6.40 13.12
N LEU A 210 12.33 -6.09 13.90
CA LEU A 210 11.12 -6.90 14.01
C LEU A 210 10.33 -6.94 12.69
N VAL A 211 10.18 -5.81 11.99
CA VAL A 211 9.52 -5.75 10.68
C VAL A 211 10.27 -6.59 9.65
N ILE A 212 11.61 -6.51 9.61
CA ILE A 212 12.44 -7.33 8.72
C ILE A 212 12.24 -8.83 9.03
N ALA A 213 12.32 -9.21 10.31
CA ALA A 213 12.14 -10.61 10.72
C ALA A 213 10.76 -11.14 10.33
N LEU A 214 9.69 -10.37 10.59
CA LEU A 214 8.33 -10.74 10.20
C LEU A 214 8.20 -10.88 8.67
N THR A 215 8.78 -9.96 7.92
CA THR A 215 8.76 -9.99 6.44
C THR A 215 9.41 -11.26 5.90
N ILE A 216 10.55 -11.67 6.46
CA ILE A 216 11.24 -12.92 6.08
C ILE A 216 10.36 -14.15 6.41
N VAL A 217 9.75 -14.16 7.59
CA VAL A 217 8.85 -15.26 8.01
C VAL A 217 7.64 -15.34 7.08
N VAL A 218 7.01 -14.21 6.77
CA VAL A 218 5.87 -14.13 5.85
C VAL A 218 6.26 -14.63 4.45
N ALA A 219 7.41 -14.21 3.92
CA ALA A 219 7.92 -14.68 2.64
C ALA A 219 8.17 -16.21 2.64
N ALA A 220 8.73 -16.76 3.73
CA ALA A 220 8.97 -18.19 3.88
C ALA A 220 7.66 -19.00 3.93
N ILE A 221 6.66 -18.51 4.67
CA ILE A 221 5.32 -19.12 4.72
C ILE A 221 4.65 -19.06 3.34
N THR A 222 4.72 -17.91 2.69
CA THR A 222 4.19 -17.69 1.33
C THR A 222 4.77 -18.71 0.36
N TRP A 223 6.09 -18.87 0.32
CA TRP A 223 6.73 -19.86 -0.54
C TRP A 223 6.32 -21.30 -0.20
N ASN A 224 6.19 -21.63 1.09
CA ASN A 224 5.75 -22.95 1.53
C ASN A 224 4.32 -23.29 1.08
N ILE A 225 3.44 -22.29 0.98
CA ILE A 225 2.10 -22.45 0.41
C ILE A 225 2.21 -22.66 -1.10
N LEU A 226 2.84 -21.74 -1.81
CA LEU A 226 2.88 -21.73 -3.27
C LEU A 226 3.54 -22.99 -3.86
N ARG A 227 4.62 -23.48 -3.27
CA ARG A 227 5.32 -24.68 -3.76
C ARG A 227 4.48 -25.96 -3.68
N LYS A 228 3.46 -26.00 -2.82
CA LYS A 228 2.54 -27.13 -2.62
C LYS A 228 1.19 -26.93 -3.29
N GLN A 229 0.96 -25.77 -3.90
CA GLN A 229 -0.34 -25.41 -4.47
C GLN A 229 -0.68 -26.30 -5.66
N ARG A 230 -1.86 -26.92 -5.63
CA ARG A 230 -2.40 -27.68 -6.77
C ARG A 230 -2.95 -26.69 -7.81
N VAL A 231 -2.77 -27.00 -9.09
CA VAL A 231 -3.34 -26.21 -10.17
C VAL A 231 -4.83 -26.51 -10.21
N THR A 232 -5.65 -25.48 -10.07
CA THR A 232 -7.09 -25.57 -10.33
C THR A 232 -7.31 -25.08 -11.76
N ALA A 233 -7.70 -26.00 -12.65
CA ALA A 233 -8.14 -25.71 -14.00
C ALA A 233 -9.57 -25.12 -13.99
#